data_AF-A0A8C2MQR1-F1
#
_entry.id   AF-A0A8C2MQR1-F1
#
_cell.length_a   1.000
_cell.length_b   1.000
_cell.length_c   1.000
_cell.angle_alpha   90.00
_cell.angle_beta   90.00
_cell.angle_gamma   90.00
#
_symmetry.space_group_name_H-M   'P 1'
#
loop_
_entity.id
_entity.type
_entity.pdbx_description
1 polymer ?
#
loop_
_entity_poly.entity_id
_entity_poly.type
_entity_poly.pdbx_seq_one_letter_code
_entity_poly.pdbx_strand_id
1 'polypeptide(L)'
;MDMEKVNSMGFREFVDVFGNIIEKCPLVAAAVWSQRPFSDLQDLENHFFAFIDALPRSGQEGILRCHPDLAGRDLQQGTLTAESQREQSQAGLTSLDADDRLRLQQLNARYRERFGFPFVLAARLSDRDAVPRELARRLHCQPESELRTALGEVKKIGHLRLADLLGADPARVEPPR
;
A
#
# COMPACT_ATOMS: atom_id res chain seq x y z
N MET A 1 -7.00 19.12 -0.82
CA MET A 1 -5.80 19.94 -0.55
C MET A 1 -5.18 20.28 -1.90
N ASP A 2 -4.82 21.53 -2.17
CA ASP A 2 -4.19 21.91 -3.44
C ASP A 2 -2.65 21.77 -3.40
N MET A 3 -2.01 21.84 -4.58
CA MET A 3 -0.57 21.65 -4.71
C MET A 3 0.24 22.83 -4.17
N GLU A 4 -0.32 24.05 -4.15
CA GLU A 4 0.34 25.21 -3.53
C GLU A 4 0.52 25.01 -2.02
N LYS A 5 -0.52 24.49 -1.35
CA LYS A 5 -0.45 24.12 0.06
C LYS A 5 0.59 23.02 0.29
N VAL A 6 0.64 21.98 -0.56
CA VAL A 6 1.65 20.92 -0.46
C VAL A 6 3.07 21.48 -0.60
N ASN A 7 3.30 22.35 -1.60
CA ASN A 7 4.62 22.93 -1.86
C ASN A 7 5.11 23.86 -0.75
N SER A 8 4.18 24.50 -0.01
CA SER A 8 4.51 25.39 1.10
C SER A 8 4.70 24.69 2.46
N MET A 9 4.44 23.39 2.56
CA MET A 9 4.61 22.65 3.83
C MET A 9 6.08 22.62 4.29
N GLY A 10 6.29 22.90 5.57
CA GLY A 10 7.55 22.60 6.24
C GLY A 10 7.79 21.09 6.31
N PHE A 11 9.05 20.67 6.50
CA PHE A 11 9.43 19.24 6.52
C PHE A 11 8.56 18.40 7.46
N ARG A 12 8.38 18.88 8.69
CA ARG A 12 7.59 18.17 9.71
C ARG A 12 6.12 18.04 9.30
N GLU A 13 5.50 19.13 8.83
CA GLU A 13 4.11 19.11 8.37
C GLU A 13 3.92 18.14 7.20
N PHE A 14 4.84 18.14 6.24
CA PHE A 14 4.77 17.24 5.09
C PHE A 14 4.89 15.77 5.52
N VAL A 15 5.83 15.43 6.41
CA VAL A 15 5.97 14.06 6.92
C VAL A 15 4.76 13.65 7.78
N ASP A 16 4.19 14.58 8.56
CA ASP A 16 3.00 14.30 9.37
C ASP A 16 1.77 14.01 8.46
N VAL A 17 1.65 14.69 7.32
CA VAL A 17 0.54 14.51 6.36
C VAL A 17 0.75 13.31 5.43
N PHE A 18 1.94 13.15 4.86
CA PHE A 18 2.24 12.17 3.81
C PHE A 18 3.01 10.94 4.32
N GLY A 19 3.38 10.91 5.60
CA GLY A 19 4.26 9.88 6.17
C GLY A 19 3.71 8.46 6.13
N ASN A 20 2.39 8.29 5.94
CA ASN A 20 1.77 6.98 5.77
C ASN A 20 1.20 6.75 4.36
N ILE A 21 1.66 7.49 3.34
CA ILE A 21 1.34 7.15 1.93
C ILE A 21 1.84 5.75 1.59
N ILE A 22 3.05 5.43 2.03
CA ILE A 22 3.57 4.06 2.03
C ILE A 22 3.50 3.55 3.46
N GLU A 23 2.79 2.43 3.66
CA GLU A 23 2.45 1.92 4.99
C GLU A 23 3.67 1.80 5.91
N LYS A 24 3.61 2.51 7.05
CA LYS A 24 4.65 2.57 8.09
C LYS A 24 6.05 2.95 7.57
N CYS A 25 6.11 3.67 6.44
CA CYS A 25 7.36 4.07 5.78
C CYS A 25 7.47 5.60 5.63
N PRO A 26 7.50 6.38 6.73
CA PRO A 26 7.57 7.84 6.69
C PRO A 26 8.87 8.37 6.05
N LEU A 27 9.92 7.54 5.99
CA LEU A 27 11.17 7.85 5.30
C LEU A 27 10.94 8.21 3.82
N VAL A 28 9.98 7.56 3.15
CA VAL A 28 9.69 7.83 1.73
C VAL A 28 9.19 9.27 1.58
N ALA A 29 8.22 9.69 2.42
CA ALA A 29 7.72 11.06 2.42
C ALA A 29 8.82 12.08 2.78
N ALA A 30 9.66 11.75 3.76
CA ALA A 30 10.78 12.59 4.16
C ALA A 30 11.79 12.81 3.00
N ALA A 31 12.08 11.77 2.23
CA ALA A 31 12.94 11.87 1.05
C ALA A 31 12.28 12.69 -0.07
N VAL A 32 11.01 12.40 -0.36
CA VAL A 32 10.24 13.09 -1.41
C VAL A 32 10.11 14.59 -1.13
N TRP A 33 9.96 15.01 0.14
CA TRP A 33 9.88 16.43 0.52
C TRP A 33 11.03 17.29 -0.01
N SER A 34 12.22 16.70 -0.17
CA SER A 34 13.42 17.39 -0.67
C SER A 34 13.40 17.66 -2.17
N GLN A 35 12.42 17.13 -2.90
CA GLN A 35 12.29 17.24 -4.36
C GLN A 35 11.24 18.27 -4.80
N ARG A 36 10.64 18.99 -3.85
CA ARG A 36 9.72 20.11 -4.12
C ARG A 36 10.40 21.24 -4.92
N PRO A 37 9.63 22.05 -5.66
CA PRO A 37 8.17 22.01 -5.80
C PRO A 37 7.68 20.94 -6.78
N PHE A 38 6.48 20.41 -6.54
CA PHE A 38 5.78 19.51 -7.44
C PHE A 38 4.78 20.26 -8.31
N SER A 39 4.60 19.84 -9.57
CA SER A 39 3.63 20.50 -10.48
C SER A 39 2.18 20.10 -10.21
N ASP A 40 1.93 18.81 -9.99
CA ASP A 40 0.60 18.23 -9.80
C ASP A 40 0.68 16.90 -9.03
N LEU A 41 -0.48 16.23 -8.86
CA LEU A 41 -0.58 14.96 -8.16
C LEU A 41 0.27 13.87 -8.84
N GLN A 42 0.29 13.84 -10.18
CA GLN A 42 1.03 12.82 -10.92
C GLN A 42 2.54 12.99 -10.71
N ASP A 43 3.02 14.24 -10.70
CA ASP A 43 4.42 14.55 -10.40
C ASP A 43 4.80 14.14 -8.97
N LEU A 44 3.97 14.46 -7.98
CA LEU A 44 4.17 14.00 -6.60
C LEU A 44 4.23 12.46 -6.50
N GLU A 45 3.31 11.76 -7.15
CA GLU A 45 3.28 10.29 -7.21
C GLU A 45 4.55 9.71 -7.83
N ASN A 46 5.01 10.30 -8.94
CA ASN A 46 6.21 9.87 -9.63
C ASN A 46 7.43 9.93 -8.69
N HIS A 47 7.53 10.96 -7.85
CA HIS A 47 8.60 11.06 -6.85
C HIS A 47 8.53 9.97 -5.78
N PHE A 48 7.34 9.65 -5.27
CA PHE A 48 7.15 8.52 -4.33
C PHE A 48 7.55 7.19 -4.97
N PHE A 49 7.10 6.94 -6.20
CA PHE A 49 7.32 5.65 -6.86
C PHE A 49 8.75 5.48 -7.36
N ALA A 50 9.38 6.55 -7.84
CA ALA A 50 10.79 6.55 -8.21
C ALA A 50 11.69 6.23 -7.01
N PHE A 51 11.36 6.72 -5.81
CA PHE A 51 12.09 6.36 -4.60
C PHE A 51 12.02 4.85 -4.33
N ILE A 52 10.84 4.24 -4.45
CA ILE A 52 10.65 2.78 -4.26
C ILE A 52 11.42 1.99 -5.32
N ASP A 53 11.38 2.42 -6.58
CA ASP A 53 12.05 1.76 -7.69
C ASP A 53 13.58 1.83 -7.58
N ALA A 54 14.10 2.91 -7.00
CA ALA A 54 15.54 3.10 -6.77
C ALA A 54 16.09 2.30 -5.58
N LEU A 55 15.24 1.75 -4.71
CA LEU A 55 15.70 0.95 -3.58
C LEU A 55 16.37 -0.35 -4.06
N PRO A 56 17.42 -0.83 -3.37
CA PRO A 56 17.88 -2.19 -3.57
C PRO A 56 16.75 -3.15 -3.22
N ARG A 57 16.81 -4.37 -3.78
CA ARG A 57 15.81 -5.43 -3.54
C ARG A 57 15.43 -5.60 -2.07
N SER A 58 16.41 -5.59 -1.17
CA SER A 58 16.15 -5.74 0.28
C SER A 58 15.32 -4.58 0.86
N GLY A 59 15.47 -3.37 0.34
CA GLY A 59 14.67 -2.21 0.70
C GLY A 59 13.24 -2.32 0.16
N GLN A 60 13.08 -2.78 -1.07
CA GLN A 60 11.77 -3.05 -1.67
C GLN A 60 11.00 -4.12 -0.88
N GLU A 61 11.64 -5.25 -0.55
CA GLU A 61 11.06 -6.26 0.32
C GLU A 61 10.79 -5.72 1.74
N GLY A 62 11.63 -4.80 2.22
CA GLY A 62 11.44 -4.08 3.49
C GLY A 62 10.12 -3.31 3.53
N ILE A 63 9.80 -2.57 2.46
CA ILE A 63 8.51 -1.88 2.32
C ILE A 63 7.34 -2.86 2.39
N LEU A 64 7.44 -4.00 1.68
CA LEU A 64 6.40 -5.02 1.72
C LEU A 64 6.21 -5.57 3.14
N ARG A 65 7.30 -5.80 3.88
CA ARG A 65 7.27 -6.26 5.28
C ARG A 65 6.67 -5.25 6.27
N CYS A 66 6.60 -3.97 5.92
CA CYS A 66 5.91 -2.97 6.72
C CYS A 66 4.37 -3.08 6.62
N HIS A 67 3.84 -3.73 5.59
CA HIS A 67 2.39 -3.87 5.40
C HIS A 67 1.81 -4.95 6.33
N PRO A 68 0.64 -4.69 6.95
CA PRO A 68 -0.08 -5.70 7.72
C PRO A 68 -0.67 -6.76 6.79
N ASP A 69 -0.85 -7.98 7.30
CA ASP A 69 -1.59 -9.01 6.58
C ASP A 69 -3.06 -8.60 6.38
N LEU A 70 -3.60 -8.92 5.20
CA LEU A 70 -5.04 -8.85 4.94
C LEU A 70 -5.77 -9.88 5.80
N ALA A 71 -6.77 -9.42 6.56
CA ALA A 71 -7.49 -10.20 7.58
C ALA A 71 -6.56 -10.81 8.66
N GLY A 72 -5.40 -10.21 8.88
CA GLY A 72 -4.37 -10.69 9.80
C GLY A 72 -4.59 -10.33 11.27
N ARG A 73 -3.55 -10.56 12.08
CA ARG A 73 -3.54 -10.30 13.52
C ARG A 73 -3.83 -8.83 13.84
N ASP A 74 -3.24 -7.90 13.11
CA ASP A 74 -3.40 -6.46 13.39
C ASP A 74 -4.84 -6.00 13.21
N LEU A 75 -5.57 -6.57 12.22
CA LEU A 75 -7.00 -6.32 12.05
C LEU A 75 -7.80 -6.84 13.25
N GLN A 76 -7.48 -8.06 13.70
CA GLN A 76 -8.18 -8.72 14.81
C GLN A 76 -7.95 -8.01 16.14
N GLN A 77 -6.76 -7.45 16.33
CA GLN A 77 -6.38 -6.72 17.54
C GLN A 77 -6.76 -5.23 17.49
N GLY A 78 -7.24 -4.74 16.34
CA GLY A 78 -7.56 -3.32 16.17
C GLY A 78 -6.33 -2.41 16.20
N THR A 79 -5.17 -2.91 15.74
CA THR A 79 -3.88 -2.21 15.77
C THR A 79 -3.40 -1.76 14.39
N LEU A 80 -4.27 -1.82 13.38
CA LEU A 80 -3.98 -1.26 12.05
C LEU A 80 -3.81 0.26 12.10
N THR A 81 -3.06 0.78 11.13
CA THR A 81 -3.11 2.22 10.82
C THR A 81 -4.51 2.61 10.38
N ALA A 82 -4.84 3.90 10.50
CA ALA A 82 -6.16 4.38 10.12
C ALA A 82 -6.45 4.11 8.63
N GLU A 83 -5.45 4.23 7.77
CA GLU A 83 -5.51 3.93 6.34
C GLU A 83 -5.79 2.45 6.10
N SER A 84 -4.97 1.54 6.67
CA SER A 84 -5.16 0.10 6.50
C SER A 84 -6.48 -0.39 7.07
N GLN A 85 -6.97 0.21 8.17
CA GLN A 85 -8.29 -0.10 8.70
C GLN A 85 -9.39 0.26 7.69
N ARG A 86 -9.35 1.46 7.09
CA ARG A 86 -10.33 1.88 6.07
C ARG A 86 -10.27 0.96 4.85
N GLU A 87 -9.07 0.65 4.37
CA GLU A 87 -8.83 -0.19 3.19
C GLU A 87 -9.37 -1.62 3.38
N GLN A 88 -9.06 -2.25 4.51
CA GLN A 88 -9.53 -3.61 4.78
C GLN A 88 -11.04 -3.68 5.06
N SER A 89 -11.61 -2.66 5.72
CA SER A 89 -13.06 -2.55 5.90
C SER A 89 -13.80 -2.42 4.57
N GLN A 90 -13.31 -1.57 3.66
CA GLN A 90 -13.92 -1.37 2.33
C GLN A 90 -13.88 -2.63 1.47
N ALA A 91 -12.85 -3.45 1.61
CA ALA A 91 -12.76 -4.75 0.94
C ALA A 91 -13.61 -5.87 1.60
N GLY A 92 -14.36 -5.56 2.66
CA GLY A 92 -15.21 -6.53 3.37
C GLY A 92 -14.43 -7.51 4.27
N LEU A 93 -13.15 -7.25 4.55
CA LEU A 93 -12.30 -8.16 5.32
C LEU A 93 -12.58 -8.13 6.83
N THR A 94 -13.23 -7.07 7.32
CA THR A 94 -13.69 -6.96 8.71
C THR A 94 -14.89 -7.85 9.05
N SER A 95 -15.63 -8.30 8.05
CA SER A 95 -16.88 -9.05 8.21
C SER A 95 -16.78 -10.51 7.74
N LEU A 96 -15.57 -11.04 7.66
CA LEU A 96 -15.34 -12.44 7.31
C LEU A 96 -15.81 -13.38 8.43
N ASP A 97 -16.40 -14.51 8.03
CA ASP A 97 -16.72 -15.58 8.97
C ASP A 97 -15.45 -16.31 9.47
N ALA A 98 -15.63 -17.29 10.35
CA ALA A 98 -14.48 -18.02 10.93
C ALA A 98 -13.72 -18.85 9.89
N ASP A 99 -14.41 -19.43 8.91
CA ASP A 99 -13.83 -20.35 7.93
C ASP A 99 -13.03 -19.58 6.87
N ASP A 100 -13.59 -18.47 6.37
CA ASP A 100 -12.91 -17.58 5.44
C ASP A 100 -11.67 -16.94 6.07
N ARG A 101 -11.75 -16.54 7.35
CA ARG A 101 -10.59 -16.03 8.08
C ARG A 101 -9.51 -17.10 8.23
N LEU A 102 -9.86 -18.32 8.62
CA LEU A 102 -8.90 -19.41 8.75
C LEU A 102 -8.23 -19.72 7.42
N ARG A 103 -9.00 -19.75 6.33
CA ARG A 103 -8.49 -19.96 4.98
C ARG A 103 -7.51 -18.86 4.57
N LEU A 104 -7.84 -17.59 4.78
CA LEU A 104 -6.93 -16.47 4.49
C LEU A 104 -5.66 -16.51 5.35
N GLN A 105 -5.77 -16.86 6.63
CA GLN A 105 -4.60 -17.02 7.50
C GLN A 105 -3.64 -18.10 7.00
N GLN A 106 -4.16 -19.26 6.61
CA GLN A 106 -3.34 -20.35 6.03
C GLN A 106 -2.68 -19.93 4.72
N LEU A 107 -3.41 -19.21 3.88
CA LEU A 107 -2.90 -18.67 2.62
C LEU A 107 -1.78 -17.63 2.85
N ASN A 108 -1.99 -16.67 3.76
CA ASN A 108 -0.98 -15.68 4.15
C ASN A 108 0.29 -16.36 4.69
N ALA A 109 0.14 -17.41 5.52
CA ALA A 109 1.28 -18.15 6.06
C ALA A 109 2.13 -18.80 4.95
N ARG A 110 1.48 -19.51 4.02
CA ARG A 110 2.16 -20.13 2.87
C ARG A 110 2.82 -19.09 1.96
N TYR A 111 2.16 -17.94 1.77
CA TYR A 111 2.70 -16.86 0.96
C TYR A 111 3.98 -16.29 1.59
N ARG A 112 3.94 -16.00 2.89
CA ARG A 112 5.10 -15.51 3.65
C ARG A 112 6.25 -16.52 3.66
N GLU A 113 5.96 -17.80 3.83
CA GLU A 113 6.97 -18.88 3.79
C GLU A 113 7.68 -18.93 2.44
N ARG A 114 6.94 -18.75 1.33
CA ARG A 114 7.49 -18.81 -0.02
C ARG A 114 8.27 -17.57 -0.42
N PHE A 115 7.76 -16.37 -0.13
CA PHE A 115 8.30 -15.11 -0.66
C PHE A 115 9.06 -14.28 0.36
N GLY A 116 8.91 -14.54 1.66
CA GLY A 116 9.60 -13.82 2.72
C GLY A 116 9.05 -12.41 3.00
N PHE A 117 7.86 -12.08 2.50
CA PHE A 117 7.13 -10.84 2.77
C PHE A 117 5.60 -11.07 2.77
N PRO A 118 4.80 -10.16 3.37
CA PRO A 118 3.34 -10.24 3.42
C PRO A 118 2.69 -10.19 2.03
N PHE A 119 1.51 -10.79 1.88
CA PHE A 119 0.71 -10.60 0.68
C PHE A 119 0.12 -9.19 0.65
N VAL A 120 0.50 -8.40 -0.36
CA VAL A 120 0.01 -7.04 -0.56
C VAL A 120 -0.88 -6.99 -1.79
N LEU A 121 -2.08 -6.40 -1.62
CA LEU A 121 -3.07 -6.16 -2.67
C LEU A 121 -3.78 -4.85 -2.34
N ALA A 122 -4.06 -4.02 -3.35
CA ALA A 122 -4.85 -2.80 -3.19
C ALA A 122 -6.30 -3.17 -2.86
N ALA A 123 -6.59 -3.31 -1.57
CA ALA A 123 -7.85 -3.84 -1.05
C ALA A 123 -9.07 -3.04 -1.56
N ARG A 124 -8.95 -1.71 -1.68
CA ARG A 124 -10.00 -0.82 -2.21
C ARG A 124 -10.35 -1.06 -3.68
N LEU A 125 -9.46 -1.68 -4.45
CA LEU A 125 -9.69 -2.04 -5.86
C LEU A 125 -10.08 -3.52 -6.01
N SER A 126 -10.33 -4.19 -4.88
CA SER A 126 -10.64 -5.61 -4.80
C SER A 126 -11.96 -5.82 -4.06
N ASP A 127 -12.50 -7.02 -4.20
CA ASP A 127 -13.63 -7.48 -3.39
C ASP A 127 -13.20 -8.62 -2.45
N ARG A 128 -14.12 -8.99 -1.54
CA ARG A 128 -13.91 -10.05 -0.55
C ARG A 128 -13.44 -11.36 -1.16
N ASP A 129 -13.96 -11.71 -2.34
CA ASP A 129 -13.69 -12.99 -3.00
C ASP A 129 -12.43 -12.92 -3.87
N ALA A 130 -12.01 -11.71 -4.26
CA ALA A 130 -10.80 -11.43 -5.03
C ALA A 130 -9.53 -11.64 -4.21
N VAL A 131 -9.53 -11.28 -2.93
CA VAL A 131 -8.36 -11.43 -2.05
C VAL A 131 -7.85 -12.88 -1.99
N PRO A 132 -8.66 -13.89 -1.58
CA PRO A 132 -8.18 -15.27 -1.54
C PRO A 132 -7.86 -15.83 -2.92
N ARG A 133 -8.56 -15.39 -3.96
CA ARG A 133 -8.32 -15.79 -5.36
C ARG A 133 -6.97 -15.30 -5.87
N GLU A 134 -6.67 -14.01 -5.69
CA GLU A 134 -5.40 -13.42 -6.12
C GLU A 134 -4.23 -13.95 -5.29
N LEU A 135 -4.42 -14.15 -3.99
CA LEU A 135 -3.40 -14.76 -3.13
C LEU A 135 -3.08 -16.19 -3.61
N ALA A 136 -4.09 -17.02 -3.84
CA ALA A 136 -3.91 -18.36 -4.37
C ALA A 136 -3.24 -18.37 -5.75
N ARG A 137 -3.62 -17.46 -6.64
CA ARG A 137 -3.00 -17.32 -7.97
C ARG A 137 -1.52 -16.92 -7.88
N ARG A 138 -1.22 -15.89 -7.08
CA ARG A 138 0.12 -15.31 -6.91
C ARG A 138 1.09 -16.23 -6.17
N LEU A 139 0.57 -17.14 -5.34
CA LEU A 139 1.36 -18.25 -4.77
C LEU A 139 2.06 -19.11 -5.83
N HIS A 140 1.59 -19.15 -7.07
CA HIS A 140 2.22 -19.91 -8.15
C HIS A 140 3.21 -19.08 -8.98
N CYS A 141 3.33 -17.77 -8.73
CA CYS A 141 4.24 -16.89 -9.45
C CYS A 141 5.72 -17.14 -9.07
N GLN A 142 6.61 -16.79 -10.00
CA GLN A 142 8.05 -16.78 -9.74
C GLN A 142 8.40 -15.64 -8.77
N PRO A 143 9.34 -15.83 -7.81
CA PRO A 143 9.66 -14.83 -6.80
C PRO A 143 9.96 -13.42 -7.34
N GLU A 144 10.74 -13.31 -8.44
CA GLU A 144 11.07 -12.02 -9.06
C GLU A 144 9.85 -11.33 -9.69
N SER A 145 8.95 -12.10 -10.28
CA SER A 145 7.70 -11.55 -10.81
C SER A 145 6.77 -11.13 -9.68
N GLU A 146 6.72 -11.91 -8.61
CA GLU A 146 5.87 -11.60 -7.47
C GLU A 146 6.32 -10.34 -6.72
N LEU A 147 7.63 -10.13 -6.56
CA LEU A 147 8.16 -8.88 -5.99
C LEU A 147 7.67 -7.66 -6.79
N ARG A 148 7.78 -7.71 -8.12
CA ARG A 148 7.31 -6.62 -8.99
C ARG A 148 5.81 -6.42 -8.89
N THR A 149 5.03 -7.49 -8.87
CA THR A 149 3.57 -7.41 -8.70
C THR A 149 3.21 -6.81 -7.35
N ALA A 150 3.82 -7.25 -6.26
CA ALA A 150 3.55 -6.75 -4.92
C ALA A 150 3.90 -5.26 -4.77
N LEU A 151 5.02 -4.82 -5.36
CA LEU A 151 5.37 -3.40 -5.39
C LEU A 151 4.39 -2.58 -6.24
N GLY A 152 3.88 -3.12 -7.35
CA GLY A 152 2.80 -2.50 -8.11
C GLY A 152 1.55 -2.28 -7.26
N GLU A 153 1.18 -3.25 -6.43
CA GLU A 153 0.06 -3.11 -5.48
C GLU A 153 0.34 -2.04 -4.41
N VAL A 154 1.58 -1.92 -3.91
CA VAL A 154 1.98 -0.82 -3.02
C VAL A 154 1.80 0.54 -3.69
N LYS A 155 2.19 0.68 -4.96
CA LYS A 155 2.02 1.93 -5.71
C LYS A 155 0.54 2.29 -5.90
N LYS A 156 -0.31 1.30 -6.18
CA LYS A 156 -1.78 1.51 -6.25
C LYS A 156 -2.35 1.98 -4.91
N ILE A 157 -1.92 1.39 -3.79
CA ILE A 157 -2.30 1.83 -2.44
C ILE A 157 -1.84 3.28 -2.21
N GLY A 158 -0.58 3.59 -2.52
CA GLY A 158 -0.02 4.93 -2.38
C GLY A 158 -0.76 5.98 -3.22
N HIS A 159 -1.09 5.65 -4.47
CA HIS A 159 -1.92 6.47 -5.35
C HIS A 159 -3.28 6.80 -4.71
N LEU A 160 -4.00 5.78 -4.22
CA LEU A 160 -5.29 5.97 -3.58
C LEU A 160 -5.22 6.83 -2.30
N ARG A 161 -4.17 6.63 -1.49
CA ARG A 161 -3.94 7.44 -0.28
C ARG A 161 -3.61 8.90 -0.63
N LEU A 162 -2.81 9.13 -1.68
CA LEU A 162 -2.53 10.49 -2.16
C LEU A 162 -3.78 11.17 -2.71
N ALA A 163 -4.57 10.47 -3.53
CA ALA A 163 -5.84 10.98 -4.05
C ALA A 163 -6.80 11.39 -2.93
N ASP A 164 -6.94 10.56 -1.89
CA ASP A 164 -7.77 10.88 -0.70
C ASP A 164 -7.32 12.19 -0.01
N LEU A 165 -6.01 12.40 0.17
CA LEU A 165 -5.47 13.62 0.82
C LEU A 165 -5.66 14.87 -0.03
N LEU A 166 -5.45 14.77 -1.35
CA LEU A 166 -5.62 15.90 -2.26
C LEU A 166 -7.09 16.16 -2.62
N GLY A 167 -8.00 15.22 -2.34
CA GLY A 167 -9.41 15.31 -2.72
C GLY A 167 -9.61 15.12 -4.23
N ALA A 168 -8.67 14.43 -4.89
CA ALA A 168 -8.80 14.03 -6.28
C ALA A 168 -9.73 12.81 -6.36
N ASP A 169 -10.56 12.73 -7.39
CA ASP A 169 -11.41 11.57 -7.63
C ASP A 169 -10.54 10.40 -8.12
N PRO A 170 -10.34 9.32 -7.32
CA PRO A 170 -9.51 8.19 -7.70
C PRO A 170 -10.07 7.42 -8.90
N ALA A 171 -11.34 7.62 -9.29
CA ALA A 171 -11.91 7.03 -10.50
C ALA A 171 -11.55 7.79 -11.80
N ARG A 172 -10.99 9.00 -11.69
CA ARG A 172 -10.58 9.84 -12.83
C ARG A 172 -9.09 9.79 -13.13
N VAL A 173 -8.30 9.19 -12.24
CA VAL A 173 -6.87 9.01 -12.40
C VAL A 173 -6.64 7.51 -12.50
N GLU A 174 -6.21 7.03 -13.67
CA GLU A 174 -5.89 5.61 -13.83
C GLU A 174 -4.72 5.27 -12.90
N PRO A 175 -4.81 4.21 -12.08
CA PRO A 175 -3.69 3.79 -11.26
C PRO A 175 -2.51 3.42 -12.17
N PRO A 176 -1.26 3.60 -11.69
CA PRO A 176 -0.08 3.24 -12.46
C PRO A 176 -0.15 1.76 -12.89
N ARG A 177 0.15 1.52 -14.19
CA ARG A 177 0.18 0.19 -14.79
C ARG A 177 1.30 -0.68 -14.25
#